data_AF-A0A066PIN3-F1
#
_entry.id   AF-A0A066PIN3-F1
#
_cell.length_a   1.000
_cell.length_b   1.000
_cell.length_c   1.000
_cell.angle_alpha   90.00
_cell.angle_beta   90.00
_cell.angle_gamma   90.00
#
_symmetry.space_group_name_H-M   'P 1'
#
loop_
_entity.id
_entity.type
_entity.pdbx_description
1 polymer ?
#
loop_
_entity_poly.entity_id
_entity_poly.type
_entity_poly.pdbx_seq_one_letter_code
_entity_poly.pdbx_strand_id
1 'polypeptide(L)'
;MLLPALFPTRFTPLPDLAGGLLIGASAALLWLGIGRIAGITGIAGDLIQRSGRDWRLAFISGLLLAGLLARTLGAAPSIHVAAGLPVMIGAGLLVGIGTALGGGCTSGHGVCGLARVSPRSIVATLIFMAIAVIVVFLTRDLGAV
;
A
#
# COMPACT_ATOMS: atom_id res chain seq x y z
N MET A 1 -16.89 -11.65 26.09
CA MET A 1 -15.68 -11.25 26.85
C MET A 1 -14.88 -12.51 27.18
N LEU A 2 -14.26 -13.15 26.16
CA LEU A 2 -13.46 -14.37 26.30
C LEU A 2 -12.31 -14.30 25.27
N LEU A 3 -11.12 -14.02 25.80
CA LEU A 3 -9.76 -14.25 25.33
C LEU A 3 -9.21 -13.62 24.03
N PRO A 4 -8.30 -12.62 24.13
CA PRO A 4 -7.46 -12.11 23.04
C PRO A 4 -6.28 -13.06 22.76
N ALA A 5 -6.56 -14.26 22.24
CA ALA A 5 -5.56 -15.31 22.03
C ALA A 5 -5.22 -15.64 20.55
N LEU A 6 -5.52 -14.76 19.58
CA LEU A 6 -5.47 -15.13 18.15
C LEU A 6 -4.57 -14.28 17.23
N PHE A 7 -3.71 -13.41 17.76
CA PHE A 7 -2.58 -12.90 16.99
C PHE A 7 -1.31 -12.95 17.85
N PRO A 8 -0.41 -13.94 17.66
CA PRO A 8 0.97 -13.77 18.10
C PRO A 8 1.61 -12.72 17.18
N THR A 9 1.29 -11.44 17.36
CA THR A 9 2.13 -10.37 16.82
C THR A 9 3.44 -10.44 17.59
N ARG A 10 4.35 -11.31 17.13
CA ARG A 10 5.71 -11.36 17.65
C ARG A 10 6.27 -9.96 17.45
N PHE A 11 6.58 -9.29 18.55
CA PHE A 11 7.21 -7.99 18.51
C PHE A 11 8.60 -8.16 17.90
N THR A 12 8.76 -7.76 16.64
CA THR A 12 9.99 -7.89 15.85
C THR A 12 10.54 -6.51 15.48
N PRO A 13 11.00 -5.72 16.46
CA PRO A 13 11.29 -4.31 16.26
C PRO A 13 12.40 -4.08 15.23
N LEU A 14 13.41 -4.95 15.17
CA LEU A 14 14.51 -4.84 14.22
C LEU A 14 14.04 -5.09 12.77
N PRO A 15 13.38 -6.22 12.45
CA PRO A 15 12.81 -6.44 11.11
C PRO A 15 11.84 -5.34 10.66
N ASP A 16 10.95 -4.89 11.55
CA ASP A 16 9.92 -3.89 11.22
C ASP A 16 10.56 -2.53 10.91
N LEU A 17 11.56 -2.13 11.71
CA LEU A 17 12.35 -0.92 11.48
C LEU A 17 13.14 -1.03 10.17
N ALA A 18 13.78 -2.18 9.91
CA ALA A 18 14.52 -2.40 8.66
C ALA A 18 13.60 -2.30 7.44
N GLY A 19 12.41 -2.89 7.50
CA GLY A 19 11.40 -2.75 6.44
C GLY A 19 10.96 -1.30 6.22
N GLY A 20 10.69 -0.56 7.30
CA GLY A 20 10.36 0.86 7.23
C GLY A 20 11.49 1.71 6.62
N LEU A 21 12.73 1.47 7.02
CA LEU A 21 13.92 2.13 6.46
C LEU A 21 14.09 1.81 4.97
N LEU A 22 13.85 0.57 4.54
CA LEU A 22 13.94 0.19 3.12
C LEU A 22 12.86 0.88 2.27
N ILE A 23 11.62 0.98 2.78
CA ILE A 23 10.54 1.71 2.09
C ILE A 23 10.88 3.20 2.00
N GLY A 24 11.34 3.79 3.11
CA GLY A 24 11.76 5.20 3.16
C GLY A 24 12.93 5.50 2.23
N ALA A 25 13.96 4.65 2.23
CA ALA A 25 15.10 4.75 1.33
C ALA A 25 14.68 4.63 -0.14
N SER A 26 13.78 3.71 -0.47
CA SER A 26 13.25 3.56 -1.83
C SER A 26 12.50 4.81 -2.29
N ALA A 27 11.67 5.41 -1.42
CA ALA A 27 10.99 6.67 -1.72
C ALA A 27 11.98 7.84 -1.87
N ALA A 28 13.00 7.92 -1.02
CA ALA A 28 14.04 8.93 -1.09
C ALA A 28 14.89 8.80 -2.36
N LEU A 29 15.24 7.58 -2.78
CA LEU A 29 15.99 7.33 -4.02
C LEU A 29 15.21 7.81 -5.25
N LEU A 30 13.90 7.57 -5.30
CA LEU A 30 13.08 8.07 -6.41
C LEU A 30 13.02 9.61 -6.42
N TRP A 31 12.92 10.22 -5.23
CA TRP A 31 12.85 11.67 -5.08
C TRP A 31 14.19 12.36 -5.38
N LEU A 32 15.30 11.87 -4.82
CA LEU A 32 16.64 12.44 -5.01
C LEU A 32 17.22 12.10 -6.40
N GLY A 33 16.90 10.94 -6.95
CA GLY A 33 17.40 10.50 -8.25
C GLY A 33 16.65 11.13 -9.43
N ILE A 34 15.32 11.06 -9.43
CA ILE A 34 14.47 11.46 -10.58
C ILE A 34 13.64 12.71 -10.27
N GLY A 35 13.66 13.22 -9.02
CA GLY A 35 12.84 14.37 -8.62
C GLY A 35 11.36 14.03 -8.47
N ARG A 36 11.00 12.74 -8.40
CA ARG A 36 9.60 12.29 -8.39
C ARG A 36 9.20 11.71 -7.04
N ILE A 37 7.96 11.99 -6.64
CA ILE A 37 7.39 11.47 -5.40
C ILE A 37 6.82 10.08 -5.66
N ALA A 38 7.11 9.11 -4.77
CA ALA A 38 6.54 7.77 -4.86
C ALA A 38 5.02 7.81 -4.60
N GLY A 39 4.24 7.52 -5.65
CA GLY A 39 2.79 7.42 -5.59
C GLY A 39 2.29 6.41 -6.61
N ILE A 40 2.02 5.18 -6.17
CA ILE A 40 1.76 4.04 -7.06
C ILE A 40 0.59 4.31 -8.01
N THR A 41 -0.51 4.90 -7.53
CA THR A 41 -1.68 5.22 -8.35
C THR A 41 -1.34 6.16 -9.50
N GLY A 42 -0.55 7.21 -9.26
CA GLY A 42 -0.13 8.15 -10.30
C GLY A 42 0.88 7.53 -11.27
N ILE A 43 1.85 6.77 -10.74
CA ILE A 43 2.86 6.08 -11.55
C ILE A 43 2.20 5.05 -12.49
N ALA A 44 1.25 4.28 -11.98
CA ALA A 44 0.51 3.29 -12.75
C ALA A 44 -0.50 3.93 -13.73
N GLY A 45 -1.24 4.96 -13.29
CA GLY A 45 -2.22 5.66 -14.10
C GLY A 45 -1.60 6.38 -15.30
N ASP A 46 -0.41 6.96 -15.11
CA ASP A 46 0.30 7.66 -16.17
C ASP A 46 1.14 6.75 -17.07
N LEU A 47 1.09 5.43 -16.89
CA LEU A 47 1.85 4.48 -17.72
C LEU A 47 1.38 4.46 -19.18
N ILE A 48 0.15 4.92 -19.41
CA ILE A 48 -0.45 5.11 -20.74
C ILE A 48 0.23 6.28 -21.47
N GLN A 49 0.77 7.26 -20.72
CA GLN A 49 1.47 8.40 -21.32
C GLN A 49 2.86 7.97 -21.81
N ARG A 50 3.24 8.39 -23.02
CA ARG A 50 4.55 8.05 -23.61
C ARG A 50 5.72 8.76 -22.91
N SER A 51 5.50 9.96 -22.38
CA SER A 51 6.54 10.72 -21.68
C SER A 51 6.84 10.14 -20.31
N GLY A 52 8.12 9.88 -20.01
CA GLY A 52 8.57 9.36 -18.73
C GLY A 52 8.13 7.91 -18.46
N ARG A 53 7.80 7.13 -19.50
CA ARG A 53 7.36 5.75 -19.34
C ARG A 53 8.45 4.83 -18.79
N ASP A 54 9.72 5.08 -19.14
CA ASP A 54 10.83 4.18 -18.81
C ASP A 54 11.04 4.03 -17.29
N TRP A 55 11.12 5.15 -16.56
CA TRP A 55 11.30 5.10 -15.11
C TRP A 55 10.06 4.58 -14.37
N ARG A 56 8.85 4.84 -14.90
CA ARG A 56 7.60 4.32 -14.34
C ARG A 56 7.53 2.81 -14.51
N LEU A 57 7.90 2.29 -15.68
CA LEU A 57 8.01 0.86 -15.94
C LEU A 57 9.09 0.23 -15.05
N ALA A 58 10.25 0.85 -14.90
CA ALA A 58 11.29 0.37 -13.99
C ALA A 58 10.79 0.30 -12.54
N PHE A 59 10.06 1.31 -12.07
CA PHE A 59 9.47 1.32 -10.74
C PHE A 59 8.42 0.22 -10.54
N ILE A 60 7.46 0.10 -11.46
CA ILE A 60 6.38 -0.92 -11.37
C ILE A 60 6.95 -2.33 -11.52
N SER A 61 7.87 -2.55 -12.46
CA SER A 61 8.52 -3.86 -12.62
C SER A 61 9.36 -4.20 -11.40
N GLY A 62 10.09 -3.25 -10.81
CA GLY A 62 10.80 -3.45 -9.54
C GLY A 62 9.88 -3.86 -8.40
N LEU A 63 8.71 -3.20 -8.27
CA LEU A 63 7.70 -3.54 -7.26
C LEU A 63 7.15 -4.96 -7.45
N LEU A 64 6.86 -5.36 -8.70
CA LEU A 64 6.36 -6.70 -9.02
C LEU A 64 7.45 -7.78 -8.83
N LEU A 65 8.67 -7.50 -9.28
CA LEU A 65 9.83 -8.40 -9.16
C LEU A 65 10.19 -8.63 -7.69
N ALA A 66 10.16 -7.60 -6.85
CA ALA A 66 10.42 -7.75 -5.42
C ALA A 66 9.44 -8.75 -4.77
N GLY A 67 8.14 -8.65 -5.09
CA GLY A 67 7.13 -9.60 -4.61
C GLY A 67 7.35 -11.02 -5.15
N LEU A 68 7.71 -11.16 -6.43
CA LEU A 68 8.01 -12.46 -7.03
C LEU A 68 9.25 -13.11 -6.41
N LEU A 69 10.32 -12.34 -6.21
CA LEU A 69 11.54 -12.79 -5.53
C LEU A 69 11.28 -13.20 -4.09
N ALA A 70 10.48 -12.43 -3.35
CA ALA A 70 10.08 -12.81 -2.00
C ALA A 70 9.36 -14.18 -1.99
N ARG A 71 8.54 -14.46 -3.00
CA ARG A 71 7.88 -15.77 -3.14
C ARG A 71 8.86 -16.90 -3.47
N THR A 72 9.77 -16.70 -4.42
CA THR A 72 10.73 -17.76 -4.82
C THR A 72 11.78 -18.06 -3.76
N LEU A 73 12.13 -17.07 -2.93
CA LEU A 73 13.05 -17.22 -1.81
C LEU A 73 12.37 -17.79 -0.54
N GLY A 74 11.07 -18.07 -0.57
CA GLY A 74 10.32 -18.58 0.59
C GLY A 74 10.09 -17.54 1.70
N ALA A 75 10.27 -16.25 1.40
CA ALA A 75 10.06 -15.13 2.32
C ALA A 75 8.65 -14.51 2.22
N ALA A 76 7.81 -15.01 1.32
CA ALA A 76 6.45 -14.52 1.16
C ALA A 76 5.56 -14.97 2.33
N PRO A 77 4.73 -14.06 2.89
CA PRO A 77 3.78 -14.41 3.92
C PRO A 77 2.73 -15.39 3.39
N SER A 78 2.18 -16.23 4.28
CA SER A 78 1.03 -17.07 3.97
C SER A 78 -0.21 -16.20 3.78
N ILE A 79 -0.58 -15.94 2.52
CA ILE A 79 -1.77 -15.16 2.17
C ILE A 79 -2.96 -16.13 2.08
N HIS A 80 -3.96 -15.91 2.92
CA HIS A 80 -5.26 -16.59 2.81
C HIS A 80 -6.30 -15.57 2.37
N VAL A 81 -6.76 -15.69 1.13
CA VAL A 81 -7.80 -14.82 0.59
C VAL A 81 -9.14 -15.54 0.78
N ALA A 82 -9.91 -15.11 1.78
CA ALA A 82 -11.25 -15.64 2.04
C ALA A 82 -12.29 -15.15 0.99
N ALA A 83 -11.98 -14.08 0.27
CA ALA A 83 -12.87 -13.46 -0.70
C ALA A 83 -12.81 -14.14 -2.08
N GLY A 84 -13.98 -14.37 -2.69
CA GLY A 84 -14.08 -14.86 -4.06
C GLY A 84 -13.61 -13.84 -5.11
N LEU A 85 -13.30 -14.33 -6.31
CA LEU A 85 -12.81 -13.51 -7.43
C LEU A 85 -13.69 -12.28 -7.75
N PRO A 86 -15.05 -12.36 -7.76
CA PRO A 86 -15.88 -11.19 -8.02
C PRO A 86 -15.71 -10.08 -6.99
N VAL A 87 -15.56 -10.46 -5.72
CA VAL A 87 -15.35 -9.50 -4.61
C VAL A 87 -13.99 -8.83 -4.77
N MET A 88 -12.94 -9.58 -5.14
CA MET A 88 -11.62 -9.00 -5.39
C MET A 88 -11.62 -8.00 -6.56
N ILE A 89 -12.31 -8.33 -7.66
CA ILE A 89 -12.44 -7.42 -8.81
C ILE A 89 -13.19 -6.14 -8.39
N GLY A 90 -14.32 -6.29 -7.71
CA GLY A 90 -15.11 -5.17 -7.22
C GLY A 90 -14.32 -4.28 -6.25
N ALA A 91 -13.60 -4.89 -5.30
CA ALA A 91 -12.74 -4.18 -4.36
C ALA A 91 -11.60 -3.43 -5.06
N GLY A 92 -10.92 -4.08 -6.02
CA GLY A 92 -9.86 -3.44 -6.81
C GLY A 92 -10.34 -2.22 -7.60
N LEU A 93 -11.52 -2.32 -8.23
CA LEU A 93 -12.14 -1.20 -8.94
C LEU A 93 -12.50 -0.04 -8.00
N LEU A 94 -13.14 -0.35 -6.86
CA LEU A 94 -13.49 0.65 -5.85
C LEU A 94 -12.25 1.36 -5.29
N VAL A 95 -11.17 0.62 -4.98
CA VAL A 95 -9.90 1.18 -4.54
C VAL A 95 -9.26 2.04 -5.64
N GLY A 96 -9.29 1.59 -6.89
CA GLY A 96 -8.79 2.34 -8.04
C GLY A 96 -9.51 3.69 -8.19
N ILE A 97 -10.84 3.67 -8.23
CA ILE A 97 -11.67 4.89 -8.32
C ILE A 97 -11.44 5.79 -7.11
N GLY A 98 -11.46 5.21 -5.89
CA GLY A 98 -11.27 5.96 -4.65
C GLY A 98 -9.91 6.67 -4.59
N THR A 99 -8.83 6.00 -4.99
CA THR A 99 -7.49 6.62 -5.00
C THR A 99 -7.32 7.65 -6.12
N ALA A 100 -8.03 7.51 -7.24
CA ALA A 100 -8.07 8.53 -8.28
C ALA A 100 -8.80 9.79 -7.80
N LEU A 101 -10.01 9.64 -7.23
CA LEU A 101 -10.78 10.75 -6.66
C LEU A 101 -10.07 11.40 -5.46
N GLY A 102 -9.40 10.59 -4.64
CA GLY A 102 -8.59 11.04 -3.52
C GLY A 102 -7.32 11.78 -3.93
N GLY A 103 -6.94 11.75 -5.22
CA GLY A 103 -5.71 12.35 -5.74
C GLY A 103 -4.43 11.67 -5.23
N GLY A 104 -4.51 10.37 -4.93
CA GLY A 104 -3.40 9.57 -4.41
C GLY A 104 -3.86 8.33 -3.64
N CYS A 105 -2.90 7.43 -3.39
CA CYS A 105 -3.07 6.27 -2.50
C CYS A 105 -2.23 6.42 -1.23
N THR A 106 -2.23 5.38 -0.39
CA THR A 106 -1.47 5.33 0.88
C THR A 106 0.04 5.49 0.69
N SER A 107 0.62 5.05 -0.43
CA SER A 107 2.04 5.30 -0.72
C SER A 107 2.32 6.81 -0.91
N GLY A 108 1.45 7.51 -1.61
CA GLY A 108 1.59 8.95 -1.87
C GLY A 108 1.23 9.82 -0.67
N HIS A 109 0.09 9.58 -0.03
CA HIS A 109 -0.39 10.35 1.12
C HIS A 109 0.23 9.90 2.44
N GLY A 110 0.25 8.60 2.71
CA GLY A 110 0.75 8.03 3.95
C GLY A 110 2.27 8.09 4.05
N VAL A 111 3.00 7.45 3.14
CA VAL A 111 4.48 7.40 3.24
C VAL A 111 5.08 8.77 2.91
N CYS A 112 4.88 9.21 1.67
CA CYS A 112 5.51 10.42 1.16
C CYS A 112 4.87 11.71 1.68
N GLY A 113 3.54 11.75 1.80
CA GLY A 113 2.78 12.94 2.18
C GLY A 113 2.90 13.30 3.66
N LEU A 114 2.89 12.32 4.56
CA LEU A 114 3.15 12.54 5.99
C LEU A 114 4.60 12.96 6.25
N ALA A 115 5.58 12.35 5.55
CA ALA A 115 6.99 12.74 5.66
C ALA A 115 7.24 14.21 5.27
N ARG A 116 6.43 14.77 4.37
CA ARG A 116 6.46 16.19 3.98
C ARG A 116 5.54 17.08 4.82
N VAL A 117 4.87 16.54 5.84
CA VAL A 117 3.96 17.26 6.73
C VAL A 117 2.83 17.98 5.96
N SER A 118 2.32 17.35 4.89
CA SER A 118 1.25 17.93 4.07
C SER A 118 -0.09 17.84 4.80
N PRO A 119 -0.79 18.96 5.10
CA PRO A 119 -2.09 18.93 5.80
C PRO A 119 -3.14 18.11 5.06
N ARG A 120 -3.19 18.24 3.73
CA ARG A 120 -4.08 17.44 2.86
C ARG A 120 -3.80 15.94 3.01
N SER A 121 -2.54 15.55 3.09
CA SER A 121 -2.17 14.12 3.20
C SER A 121 -2.43 13.55 4.59
N ILE A 122 -2.26 14.36 5.63
CA ILE A 122 -2.63 13.99 7.00
C ILE A 122 -4.13 13.70 7.06
N VAL A 123 -4.97 14.64 6.59
CA VAL A 123 -6.43 14.47 6.60
C VAL A 123 -6.85 13.25 5.78
N ALA A 124 -6.31 13.08 4.56
CA ALA A 124 -6.63 11.93 3.72
C ALA A 124 -6.27 10.59 4.39
N THR A 125 -5.10 10.53 5.05
CA THR A 125 -4.65 9.31 5.74
C THR A 125 -5.50 8.99 6.96
N LEU A 126 -5.87 10.02 7.75
CA LEU A 126 -6.75 9.83 8.91
C LEU A 126 -8.14 9.33 8.50
N ILE A 127 -8.74 9.92 7.45
CA ILE A 127 -10.04 9.47 6.94
C ILE A 127 -9.93 8.03 6.42
N PHE A 128 -8.90 7.72 5.63
CA PHE A 128 -8.68 6.36 5.13
C PHE A 128 -8.57 5.34 6.27
N MET A 129 -7.76 5.63 7.30
CA MET A 129 -7.60 4.73 8.44
C MET A 129 -8.89 4.59 9.25
N ALA A 130 -9.62 5.69 9.50
CA ALA A 130 -10.89 5.64 10.21
C ALA A 130 -11.92 4.77 9.48
N ILE A 131 -12.09 4.99 8.17
CA ILE A 131 -13.00 4.19 7.34
C ILE A 131 -12.53 2.73 7.29
N ALA A 132 -11.24 2.46 7.11
CA ALA A 132 -10.72 1.09 7.06
C ALA A 132 -10.99 0.34 8.36
N VAL A 133 -10.80 0.99 9.51
CA VAL A 133 -11.13 0.44 10.84
C VAL A 133 -12.63 0.12 10.92
N ILE A 134 -13.51 1.07 10.56
CA ILE A 134 -14.96 0.86 10.58
C ILE A 134 -15.37 -0.31 9.67
N VAL A 135 -14.87 -0.34 8.43
CA VAL A 135 -15.19 -1.39 7.46
C VAL A 135 -14.76 -2.76 7.99
N VAL A 136 -13.54 -2.89 8.50
CA VAL A 136 -13.03 -4.15 9.06
C VAL A 136 -13.91 -4.64 10.22
N PHE A 137 -14.28 -3.74 11.16
CA PHE A 137 -15.17 -4.10 12.26
C PHE A 137 -16.53 -4.60 11.75
N LEU A 138 -17.16 -3.85 10.85
CA LEU A 138 -18.45 -4.24 10.28
C LEU A 138 -18.37 -5.57 9.52
N THR A 139 -17.37 -5.77 8.66
CA THR A 139 -17.25 -7.00 7.87
C THR A 139 -16.96 -8.22 8.73
N ARG A 140 -16.21 -8.05 9.82
CA ARG A 140 -15.92 -9.12 10.78
C ARG A 140 -17.17 -9.50 11.58
N ASP A 141 -17.93 -8.52 12.05
CA ASP A 141 -19.14 -8.77 12.85
C ASP A 141 -20.30 -9.32 12.00
N LEU A 142 -20.36 -8.97 10.72
CA LEU A 142 -21.33 -9.50 9.75
C LEU A 142 -20.95 -10.90 9.22
N GLY A 143 -19.81 -11.48 9.61
CA GLY A 143 -19.36 -12.79 9.16
C GLY A 143 -18.97 -12.84 7.67
N ALA A 144 -18.68 -11.69 7.06
CA ALA A 144 -18.26 -11.61 5.66
C ALA A 144 -16.78 -12.00 5.46
N VAL A 145 -15.98 -11.95 6.54
CA VAL A 145 -14.55 -12.37 6.60
C VAL A 145 -14.23 -12.91 7.99
#